data_AF-A0A822GJ79-F1
#
_entry.id   AF-A0A822GJ79-F1
#
_cell.length_a   1.000
_cell.length_b   1.000
_cell.length_c   1.000
_cell.angle_alpha   90.00
_cell.angle_beta   90.00
_cell.angle_gamma   90.00
#
_symmetry.space_group_name_H-M   'P 1'
#
loop_
_entity.id
_entity.type
_entity.pdbx_description
1 polymer ?
#
loop_
_entity_poly.entity_id
_entity_poly.type
_entity_poly.pdbx_seq_one_letter_code
_entity_poly.pdbx_strand_id
1 'polypeptide(L)'
;MNQIYFPLIDSMLVILNDRFSLKTLSFMNSIATVYPESKNFLSINDVDEFSRHIDVDSNALKNEFIVIKTMLMSKTINNVIQFLNELIPFSTAFPQTLRMIKSAITMPISQVA
;
A
#
# COMPACT_ATOMS: atom_id res chain seq x y z
N MET A 1 -26.60 -24.17 -28.63
CA MET A 1 -25.43 -23.28 -28.60
C MET A 1 -25.49 -22.32 -27.37
N ASN A 2 -26.01 -22.77 -26.22
CA ASN A 2 -26.22 -21.92 -25.03
C ASN A 2 -25.46 -22.38 -23.77
N GLN A 3 -24.70 -23.48 -23.83
CA GLN A 3 -24.07 -24.08 -22.65
C GLN A 3 -22.62 -23.63 -22.40
N ILE A 4 -21.97 -22.97 -23.38
CA ILE A 4 -20.57 -22.49 -23.25
C ILE A 4 -20.52 -21.08 -22.61
N TYR A 5 -21.59 -20.30 -22.71
CA TYR A 5 -21.64 -18.93 -22.17
C TYR A 5 -21.66 -18.90 -20.64
N PHE A 6 -22.35 -19.84 -19.99
CA PHE A 6 -22.45 -19.86 -18.53
C PHE A 6 -21.10 -20.08 -17.83
N PRO A 7 -20.28 -21.10 -18.21
CA PRO A 7 -18.95 -21.27 -17.62
C PRO A 7 -18.01 -20.09 -17.81
N LEU A 8 -18.10 -19.42 -18.97
CA LEU A 8 -17.26 -18.25 -19.27
C LEU A 8 -17.65 -17.05 -18.41
N ILE A 9 -18.95 -16.80 -18.26
CA ILE A 9 -19.49 -15.74 -17.40
C ILE A 9 -19.14 -16.02 -15.94
N ASP A 10 -19.31 -17.26 -15.47
CA ASP A 10 -18.96 -17.66 -14.10
C ASP A 10 -17.47 -17.46 -13.83
N SER A 11 -16.60 -17.84 -14.78
CA SER A 11 -15.15 -17.63 -14.67
C SER A 11 -14.80 -16.13 -14.58
N MET A 12 -15.46 -15.29 -15.38
CA MET A 12 -15.26 -13.84 -15.30
C MET A 12 -15.73 -13.26 -13.97
N LEU A 13 -16.89 -13.73 -13.45
CA LEU A 13 -17.41 -13.29 -12.17
C LEU A 13 -16.51 -13.68 -11.01
N VAL A 14 -15.90 -14.87 -11.03
CA VAL A 14 -14.91 -15.28 -10.03
C VAL A 14 -13.68 -14.37 -10.08
N ILE A 15 -13.11 -14.12 -11.26
CA ILE A 15 -11.93 -13.25 -11.40
C ILE A 15 -12.23 -11.80 -10.96
N LEU A 16 -13.41 -11.28 -11.31
CA LEU A 16 -13.85 -9.96 -10.88
C LEU A 16 -14.05 -9.90 -9.37
N ASN A 17 -14.68 -10.91 -8.79
CA ASN A 17 -14.90 -10.99 -7.35
C ASN A 17 -13.57 -11.06 -6.59
N ASP A 18 -12.59 -11.83 -7.07
CA ASP A 18 -11.27 -11.91 -6.43
C ASP A 18 -10.52 -10.57 -6.51
N ARG A 19 -10.48 -9.98 -7.71
CA ARG A 19 -9.79 -8.69 -7.96
C ARG A 19 -10.42 -7.52 -7.20
N PHE A 20 -11.74 -7.49 -7.10
CA PHE A 20 -12.48 -6.41 -6.43
C PHE A 20 -13.04 -6.84 -5.07
N SER A 21 -12.49 -7.90 -4.49
CA SER A 21 -12.87 -8.35 -3.16
C SER A 21 -12.55 -7.27 -2.12
N LEU A 22 -13.27 -7.32 -1.00
CA LEU A 22 -12.99 -6.44 0.15
C LEU A 22 -11.55 -6.60 0.65
N LYS A 23 -10.97 -7.80 0.51
CA LYS A 23 -9.58 -8.08 0.87
C LYS A 23 -8.61 -7.33 -0.03
N THR A 24 -8.78 -7.43 -1.35
CA THR A 24 -7.92 -6.74 -2.32
C THR A 24 -8.06 -5.24 -2.20
N LEU A 25 -9.27 -4.74 -1.95
CA LEU A 25 -9.50 -3.31 -1.68
C LEU A 25 -8.79 -2.84 -0.41
N SER A 26 -8.89 -3.59 0.69
CA SER A 26 -8.20 -3.26 1.95
C SER A 26 -6.70 -3.24 1.78
N PHE A 27 -6.15 -4.20 1.02
CA PHE A 27 -4.74 -4.26 0.69
C PHE A 27 -4.28 -3.07 -0.19
N MET A 28 -5.04 -2.71 -1.22
CA MET A 28 -4.79 -1.54 -2.06
C MET A 28 -4.82 -0.24 -1.25
N ASN A 29 -5.81 -0.08 -0.37
CA ASN A 29 -5.89 1.06 0.54
C ASN A 29 -4.68 1.15 1.47
N SER A 30 -4.15 0.00 1.87
CA SER A 30 -2.97 -0.11 2.71
C SER A 30 -1.68 0.26 1.98
N ILE A 31 -1.52 -0.19 0.74
CA ILE A 31 -0.44 0.26 -0.16
C ILE A 31 -0.51 1.77 -0.39
N ALA A 32 -1.72 2.29 -0.59
CA ALA A 32 -1.95 3.70 -0.86
C ALA A 32 -1.48 4.63 0.27
N THR A 33 -1.19 4.11 1.47
CA THR A 33 -0.61 4.90 2.57
C THR A 33 0.83 5.38 2.30
N VAL A 34 1.51 4.76 1.35
CA VAL A 34 2.90 5.08 0.96
C VAL A 34 2.97 6.23 -0.06
N TYR A 35 1.89 6.46 -0.79
CA TYR A 35 1.84 7.36 -1.94
C TYR A 35 1.35 8.75 -1.52
N PRO A 36 2.17 9.82 -1.63
CA PRO A 36 1.80 11.18 -1.21
C PRO A 36 0.56 11.76 -1.90
N GLU A 37 0.30 11.34 -3.13
CA GLU A 37 -0.88 11.72 -3.92
C GLU A 37 -2.18 11.06 -3.44
N SER A 38 -2.07 10.02 -2.61
CA SER A 38 -3.21 9.30 -2.07
C SER A 38 -3.88 10.06 -0.94
N LYS A 39 -5.20 9.96 -0.85
CA LYS A 39 -5.98 10.46 0.31
C LYS A 39 -5.57 9.79 1.62
N ASN A 40 -5.02 8.58 1.54
CA ASN A 40 -4.64 7.77 2.70
C ASN A 40 -3.15 7.92 3.06
N PHE A 41 -2.42 8.87 2.48
CA PHE A 41 -1.00 9.05 2.74
C PHE A 41 -0.69 9.16 4.24
N LEU A 42 0.20 8.29 4.73
CA LEU A 42 0.57 8.14 6.15
C LEU A 42 -0.64 7.93 7.07
N SER A 43 -1.68 7.23 6.59
CA SER A 43 -2.83 6.84 7.40
C SER A 43 -2.49 5.62 8.27
N ILE A 44 -2.56 5.82 9.57
CA ILE A 44 -2.33 4.80 10.61
C ILE A 44 -3.44 3.73 10.57
N ASN A 45 -4.66 4.12 10.21
CA ASN A 45 -5.82 3.22 10.24
C ASN A 45 -5.82 2.23 9.06
N ASP A 46 -5.15 2.59 7.97
CA ASP A 46 -5.20 1.81 6.72
C ASP A 46 -3.94 0.94 6.52
N VAL A 47 -2.91 1.09 7.35
CA VAL A 47 -1.57 0.50 7.13
C VAL A 47 -1.46 -1.02 7.41
N ASP A 48 -2.49 -1.63 7.98
CA ASP A 48 -2.39 -2.95 8.60
C ASP A 48 -2.32 -4.12 7.62
N GLU A 49 -2.99 -4.08 6.46
CA GLU A 49 -2.94 -5.21 5.51
C GLU A 49 -1.60 -5.32 4.81
N PHE A 50 -1.05 -4.18 4.35
CA PHE A 50 0.20 -4.20 3.62
C PHE A 50 1.39 -4.50 4.55
N SER A 51 1.40 -3.96 5.77
CA SER A 51 2.41 -4.28 6.78
C SER A 51 2.44 -5.77 7.12
N ARG A 52 1.27 -6.41 7.26
CA ARG A 52 1.16 -7.88 7.44
C ARG A 52 1.71 -8.65 6.26
N HIS A 53 1.47 -8.20 5.03
CA HIS A 53 1.95 -8.87 3.83
C HIS A 53 3.48 -8.86 3.69
N ILE A 54 4.13 -7.76 4.08
CA ILE A 54 5.59 -7.59 3.97
C ILE A 54 6.35 -8.00 5.24
N ASP A 55 5.64 -8.55 6.22
CA ASP A 55 6.17 -8.96 7.54
C ASP A 55 6.93 -7.82 8.24
N VAL A 56 6.21 -6.71 8.45
CA VAL A 56 6.68 -5.50 9.14
C VAL A 56 5.85 -5.29 10.40
N ASP A 57 6.50 -4.87 11.48
CA ASP A 57 5.82 -4.48 12.71
C ASP A 57 4.93 -3.25 12.48
N SER A 58 3.62 -3.48 12.41
CA SER A 58 2.61 -2.43 12.22
C SER A 58 2.64 -1.40 13.34
N ASN A 59 2.90 -1.77 14.59
CA ASN A 59 2.91 -0.79 15.69
C ASN A 59 4.10 0.15 15.58
N ALA A 60 5.29 -0.39 15.27
CA ALA A 60 6.47 0.42 15.00
C ALA A 60 6.24 1.35 13.80
N LEU A 61 5.67 0.82 12.71
CA LEU A 61 5.35 1.59 11.50
C LEU A 61 4.35 2.74 11.77
N LYS A 62 3.30 2.48 12.57
CA LYS A 62 2.34 3.50 12.99
C LYS A 62 3.01 4.62 13.79
N ASN A 63 3.95 4.28 14.67
CA ASN A 63 4.75 5.27 15.41
C ASN A 63 5.64 6.09 14.48
N GLU A 64 6.31 5.45 13.51
CA GLU A 64 7.10 6.15 12.49
C GLU A 64 6.23 7.12 11.68
N PHE A 65 5.04 6.69 11.25
CA PHE A 65 4.10 7.52 10.49
C PHE A 65 3.71 8.80 11.22
N ILE A 66 3.49 8.73 12.55
CA ILE A 66 3.18 9.91 13.36
C ILE A 66 4.33 10.92 13.28
N VAL A 67 5.56 10.45 13.51
CA VAL A 67 6.76 11.30 13.53
C VAL A 67 7.04 11.88 12.14
N ILE A 68 6.97 11.04 11.10
CA ILE A 68 7.18 11.45 9.70
C ILE A 68 6.13 12.48 9.28
N LYS A 69 4.86 12.28 9.63
CA LYS A 69 3.79 13.22 9.30
C LYS A 69 4.07 14.60 9.89
N THR A 70 4.55 14.68 11.13
CA THR A 70 4.97 15.94 11.75
C THR A 70 6.20 16.54 11.06
N MET A 71 7.20 15.71 10.74
CA MET A 71 8.42 16.14 10.04
C MET A 71 8.11 16.74 8.65
N LEU A 72 7.12 16.18 7.94
CA LEU A 72 6.73 16.59 6.59
C LEU A 72 5.73 17.74 6.54
N MET A 73 5.20 18.23 7.68
CA MET A 73 4.23 19.34 7.69
C MET A 73 4.73 20.61 7.01
N SER A 74 6.05 20.83 6.96
CA SER A 74 6.68 22.00 6.34
C SER A 74 7.05 21.81 4.87
N LYS A 75 6.85 20.61 4.31
CA LYS A 75 7.30 20.23 2.96
C LYS A 75 6.17 19.63 2.14
N THR A 76 6.06 20.07 0.89
CA THR A 76 5.13 19.45 -0.07
C THR A 76 5.82 18.30 -0.79
N ILE A 77 5.42 17.07 -0.49
CA ILE A 77 5.90 15.87 -1.19
C ILE A 77 4.85 15.44 -2.21
N ASN A 78 5.23 15.37 -3.49
CA ASN A 78 4.28 15.14 -4.57
C ASN A 78 4.35 13.72 -5.16
N ASN A 79 5.42 12.98 -4.89
CA ASN A 79 5.57 11.61 -5.40
C ASN A 79 6.33 10.70 -4.43
N VAL A 80 6.15 9.39 -4.59
CA VAL A 80 6.75 8.37 -3.73
C VAL A 80 8.28 8.37 -3.76
N ILE A 81 8.90 8.79 -4.87
CA ILE A 81 10.36 8.84 -5.01
C ILE A 81 10.96 10.01 -4.20
N GLN A 82 10.31 11.17 -4.21
CA GLN A 82 10.64 12.31 -3.36
C GLN A 82 10.47 11.92 -1.89
N PHE A 83 9.38 11.21 -1.56
CA PHE A 83 9.18 10.69 -0.21
C PHE A 83 10.31 9.78 0.23
N LEU A 84 10.71 8.84 -0.63
CA LEU A 84 11.84 7.95 -0.37
C LEU A 84 13.15 8.73 -0.16
N ASN A 85 13.44 9.69 -1.04
CA ASN A 85 14.67 10.49 -0.96
C ASN A 85 14.74 11.33 0.32
N GLU A 86 13.62 11.83 0.81
CA GLU A 86 13.53 12.57 2.08
C GLU A 86 13.76 11.66 3.30
N LEU A 87 13.41 10.37 3.22
CA LEU A 87 13.58 9.42 4.31
C LEU A 87 14.93 8.70 4.33
N ILE A 88 15.66 8.62 3.21
CA ILE A 88 16.97 7.97 3.13
C ILE A 88 17.97 8.49 4.19
N PRO A 89 18.11 9.82 4.42
CA PRO A 89 19.00 10.34 5.47
C PRO A 89 18.65 9.87 6.88
N PHE A 90 17.38 9.51 7.11
CA PHE A 90 16.84 9.09 8.41
C PHE A 90 16.58 7.58 8.47
N SER A 91 17.31 6.81 7.67
CA SER A 91 17.07 5.37 7.50
C SER A 91 17.17 4.53 8.77
N THR A 92 17.94 4.99 9.75
CA THR A 92 18.04 4.37 11.08
C THR A 92 16.83 4.67 11.96
N ALA A 93 16.17 5.82 11.77
CA ALA A 93 15.01 6.24 12.54
C ALA A 93 13.68 5.73 11.96
N PHE A 94 13.61 5.54 10.63
CA PHE A 94 12.40 5.08 9.93
C PHE A 94 12.61 3.78 9.13
N PRO A 95 13.16 2.71 9.74
CA PRO A 95 13.47 1.48 9.04
C PRO A 95 12.22 0.78 8.48
N GLN A 96 11.09 0.81 9.20
CA GLN A 96 9.88 0.11 8.75
C GLN A 96 9.23 0.82 7.57
N THR A 97 9.16 2.15 7.63
CA THR A 97 8.61 2.98 6.55
C THR A 97 9.44 2.84 5.28
N LEU A 98 10.78 2.82 5.39
CA LEU A 98 11.65 2.57 4.24
C LEU A 98 11.46 1.18 3.64
N ARG A 99 11.32 0.15 4.48
CA ARG A 99 11.02 -1.21 4.00
C ARG A 99 9.68 -1.24 3.27
N MET A 100 8.66 -0.59 3.82
CA MET A 100 7.34 -0.49 3.21
C MET A 100 7.37 0.24 1.86
N ILE A 101 8.06 1.39 1.76
CA ILE A 101 8.20 2.12 0.50
C ILE A 101 8.90 1.27 -0.55
N LYS A 102 10.02 0.63 -0.18
CA LYS A 102 10.79 -0.25 -1.08
C LYS A 102 9.95 -1.45 -1.55
N SER A 103 9.14 -2.03 -0.66
CA SER A 103 8.22 -3.11 -1.03
C SER A 103 7.13 -2.61 -1.97
N ALA A 104 6.52 -1.44 -1.69
CA ALA A 104 5.46 -0.89 -2.55
C ALA A 104 5.95 -0.61 -3.98
N ILE A 105 7.14 -0.03 -4.14
CA ILE A 105 7.69 0.29 -5.47
C ILE A 105 8.20 -0.94 -6.23
N THR A 106 8.52 -2.04 -5.53
CA THR A 106 9.01 -3.28 -6.15
C THR A 106 7.89 -4.30 -6.39
N MET A 107 6.71 -4.11 -5.79
CA MET A 107 5.57 -4.98 -6.02
C MET A 107 5.05 -4.85 -7.47
N PRO A 108 4.95 -5.96 -8.21
CA PRO A 108 4.36 -5.93 -9.53
C PRO A 108 2.85 -5.68 -9.40
N ILE A 109 2.35 -4.74 -10.20
CA ILE A 109 0.93 -4.31 -10.25
C ILE A 109 -0.02 -5.50 -10.51
N SER A 110 0.50 -6.60 -11.09
CA SER A 110 -0.23 -7.83 -11.37
C SER A 110 -0.42 -8.78 -10.18
N GLN A 111 0.32 -8.63 -9.08
CA GLN A 111 0.19 -9.47 -7.87
C GLN A 111 -0.82 -8.94 -6.86
N VAL A 112 -1.44 -7.79 -7.15
CA VAL A 112 -2.55 -7.26 -6.36
C VAL A 112 -3.92 -7.74 -6.89
N ALA A 113 -3.92 -8.88 -7.59
CA ALA A 113 -5.09 -9.48 -8.21
C ALA A 113 -5.39 -10.83 -7.57
#